data_AF-A0A8R2LUD3-F1
#
_entry.id   AF-A0A8R2LUD3-F1
#
_cell.length_a   1.000
_cell.length_b   1.000
_cell.length_c   1.000
_cell.angle_alpha   90.00
_cell.angle_beta   90.00
_cell.angle_gamma   90.00
#
_symmetry.space_group_name_H-M   'P 1'
#
loop_
_entity.id
_entity.type
_entity.pdbx_description
1 polymer ?
#
loop_
_entity_poly.entity_id
_entity_poly.type
_entity_poly.pdbx_seq_one_letter_code
_entity_poly.pdbx_strand_id
1 'polypeptide(L)'
;MFCDSTPASKDKKFGNIELIKPLHLPATNQLVVISQEQPDNQPDSDEEIGSKELGLNLTDAEMKQFKIWPQGVIPYLIDVDSYKDKVLRDRIRNFLNDVNSLTQINFIELPSPPSDNDTRWVFFVNRQGLLGCGDHSVSNFTTKGVQHVTLGYDCLSTKNDLAEAVLSILGVPAQHNAPDRDKYIEVVTDNINPDKRYLFNKVNDKDWLFHKADYDFESASHFDTHKHSANGKATIRIKDKNLKSQSTENNGLSSGDVLKLKMLYNSIISKKTPSLDECRKLFFHGTTLNKQEKPLNDITSVNKTVKVYKQLKPIIKKVNSNKKGKKKELYINFSDETHTPVSEDSDYQSHSNDDDINHY
;
A
#
# COMPACT_ATOMS: atom_id res chain seq x y z
N MET A 1 -16.31 -14.63 -3.25
CA MET A 1 -15.40 -15.19 -4.27
C MET A 1 -15.61 -14.36 -5.52
N PHE A 2 -14.67 -13.48 -5.85
CA PHE A 2 -14.76 -12.65 -7.05
C PHE A 2 -14.01 -13.36 -8.18
N CYS A 3 -14.74 -13.84 -9.17
CA CYS A 3 -14.18 -14.24 -10.46
C CYS A 3 -14.23 -12.99 -11.34
N ASP A 4 -13.09 -12.39 -11.61
CA ASP A 4 -13.02 -11.24 -12.50
C ASP A 4 -13.22 -11.71 -13.95
N SER A 5 -14.31 -11.29 -14.58
CA SER A 5 -14.61 -11.57 -15.97
C SER A 5 -14.29 -10.34 -16.81
N THR A 6 -12.99 -10.08 -17.03
CA THR A 6 -12.57 -9.13 -18.06
C THR A 6 -11.62 -9.83 -19.04
N PRO A 7 -11.99 -9.96 -20.33
CA PRO A 7 -11.10 -10.54 -21.32
C PRO A 7 -9.99 -9.55 -21.67
N ALA A 8 -8.75 -10.05 -21.70
CA ALA A 8 -7.60 -9.36 -22.26
C ALA A 8 -7.88 -9.03 -23.74
N SER A 9 -8.21 -7.77 -24.02
CA SER A 9 -8.33 -7.22 -25.37
C SER A 9 -6.93 -7.02 -25.96
N LYS A 10 -6.45 -7.97 -26.75
CA LYS A 10 -5.45 -7.72 -27.78
C LYS A 10 -6.07 -6.92 -28.94
N ASP A 11 -5.26 -6.03 -29.50
CA ASP A 11 -5.41 -5.32 -30.78
C ASP A 11 -6.51 -4.25 -30.91
N LYS A 12 -6.12 -3.00 -30.62
CA LYS A 12 -6.65 -1.83 -31.34
C LYS A 12 -5.51 -1.06 -31.98
N LYS A 13 -5.50 -1.06 -33.31
CA LYS A 13 -4.71 -0.14 -34.15
C LYS A 13 -5.08 1.29 -33.78
N PHE A 14 -4.09 2.07 -33.33
CA PHE A 14 -4.23 3.53 -33.23
C PHE A 14 -4.00 4.16 -34.59
N GLY A 15 -4.97 4.96 -35.03
CA GLY A 15 -4.88 5.81 -36.22
C GLY A 15 -3.99 7.04 -35.99
N ASN A 16 -3.48 7.55 -37.11
CA ASN A 16 -2.59 8.68 -37.28
C ASN A 16 -2.87 9.87 -36.34
N ILE A 17 -1.82 10.32 -35.63
CA ILE A 17 -1.76 11.65 -35.01
C ILE A 17 -0.68 12.43 -35.78
N GLU A 18 -1.07 13.61 -36.26
CA GLU A 18 -0.23 14.54 -37.00
C GLU A 18 0.97 15.03 -36.16
N LEU A 19 2.12 15.07 -36.83
CA LEU A 19 3.42 15.54 -36.35
C LEU A 19 3.39 17.05 -36.09
N ILE A 20 3.53 17.45 -34.82
CA ILE A 20 3.93 18.81 -34.45
C ILE A 20 5.47 18.90 -34.59
N LYS A 21 5.91 19.84 -35.42
CA LYS A 21 7.33 20.12 -35.75
C LYS A 21 8.18 20.43 -34.49
N PRO A 22 9.41 19.91 -34.38
CA PRO A 22 10.34 20.33 -33.34
C PRO A 22 11.05 21.64 -33.67
N LEU A 23 11.14 22.51 -32.67
CA LEU A 23 11.90 23.77 -32.68
C LEU A 23 13.40 23.45 -32.54
N HIS A 24 14.20 23.98 -33.46
CA HIS A 24 15.67 23.89 -33.50
C HIS A 24 16.35 24.75 -32.42
N LEU A 25 17.47 24.26 -31.84
CA LEU A 25 18.76 24.96 -31.60
C LEU A 25 19.72 24.08 -30.72
N PRO A 26 21.07 24.30 -30.75
CA PRO A 26 22.01 23.48 -31.52
C PRO A 26 22.95 22.59 -30.68
N ALA A 27 23.65 21.71 -31.40
CA ALA A 27 24.60 20.70 -30.92
C ALA A 27 25.97 21.27 -30.52
N THR A 28 26.66 20.59 -29.59
CA THR A 28 28.11 20.28 -29.65
C THR A 28 28.54 19.43 -28.43
N ASN A 29 28.86 18.15 -28.66
CA ASN A 29 30.21 17.60 -28.46
C ASN A 29 30.21 16.08 -28.66
N GLN A 30 31.00 15.66 -29.65
CA GLN A 30 31.40 14.28 -29.92
C GLN A 30 32.43 13.82 -28.90
N LEU A 31 32.34 12.57 -28.43
CA LEU A 31 33.48 11.82 -27.94
C LEU A 31 33.44 10.39 -28.51
N VAL A 32 34.37 10.22 -29.45
CA VAL A 32 35.00 9.07 -30.09
C VAL A 32 34.79 7.69 -29.42
N VAL A 33 34.29 6.75 -30.22
CA VAL A 33 34.36 5.29 -29.99
C VAL A 33 35.71 4.80 -30.53
N ILE A 34 36.52 4.13 -29.70
CA ILE A 34 37.67 3.36 -30.15
C ILE A 34 37.34 1.88 -29.93
N SER A 35 37.31 1.14 -31.03
CA SER A 35 37.18 -0.32 -31.09
C SER A 35 38.56 -0.97 -30.98
N GLN A 36 38.75 -1.96 -30.10
CA GLN A 36 39.78 -2.98 -30.25
C GLN A 36 39.22 -4.36 -29.87
N GLU A 37 39.74 -5.37 -30.57
CA GLU A 37 39.18 -6.69 -30.86
C GLU A 37 39.19 -7.69 -29.69
N GLN A 38 38.34 -8.72 -29.83
CA GLN A 38 38.22 -9.94 -29.02
C GLN A 38 39.48 -10.82 -29.09
N PRO A 39 39.61 -11.83 -28.20
CA PRO A 39 39.24 -13.16 -28.68
C PRO A 39 38.39 -14.00 -27.70
N ASP A 40 37.63 -14.89 -28.32
CA ASP A 40 36.71 -15.88 -27.77
C ASP A 40 37.20 -16.67 -26.55
N ASN A 41 36.31 -16.80 -25.56
CA ASN A 41 36.07 -18.05 -24.84
C ASN A 41 34.73 -17.97 -24.10
N GLN A 42 33.73 -18.68 -24.63
CA GLN A 42 32.45 -18.96 -23.97
C GLN A 42 32.67 -20.03 -22.88
N PRO A 43 31.98 -19.94 -21.73
CA PRO A 43 30.75 -20.71 -21.63
C PRO A 43 29.57 -19.97 -20.97
N ASP A 44 28.41 -20.34 -21.50
CA ASP A 44 27.13 -20.56 -20.82
C ASP A 44 26.32 -19.36 -20.29
N SER A 45 25.47 -18.91 -21.22
CA SER A 45 24.10 -18.44 -21.02
C SER A 45 23.91 -17.25 -20.08
N ASP A 46 23.86 -16.08 -20.70
CA ASP A 46 23.00 -14.99 -20.28
C ASP A 46 21.58 -15.56 -20.06
N GLU A 47 21.22 -15.77 -18.80
CA GLU A 47 19.82 -15.96 -18.40
C GLU A 47 19.14 -14.59 -18.59
N GLU A 48 18.64 -14.39 -19.81
CA GLU A 48 17.64 -13.39 -20.14
C GLU A 48 16.56 -13.44 -19.03
N ILE A 49 16.46 -12.37 -18.22
CA ILE A 49 15.43 -12.23 -17.18
C ILE A 49 14.10 -11.96 -17.89
N GLY A 50 13.62 -12.95 -18.64
CA GLY A 50 12.28 -13.05 -19.13
C GLY A 50 11.41 -13.48 -17.97
N SER A 51 10.69 -12.52 -17.36
CA SER A 51 9.37 -12.63 -16.72
C SER A 51 8.91 -14.00 -16.18
N LYS A 52 9.80 -14.79 -15.60
CA LYS A 52 9.47 -16.02 -14.88
C LYS A 52 8.95 -15.56 -13.53
N GLU A 53 7.72 -15.95 -13.21
CA GLU A 53 6.98 -15.49 -12.03
C GLU A 53 7.88 -15.48 -10.80
N LEU A 54 8.10 -14.29 -10.24
CA LEU A 54 9.12 -13.97 -9.24
C LEU A 54 8.83 -14.56 -7.84
N GLY A 55 8.08 -15.66 -7.73
CA GLY A 55 7.65 -16.24 -6.46
C GLY A 55 8.54 -17.38 -5.94
N LEU A 56 8.68 -17.45 -4.62
CA LEU A 56 9.34 -18.53 -3.91
C LEU A 56 8.37 -19.71 -3.75
N ASN A 57 8.83 -20.91 -4.08
CA ASN A 57 8.06 -22.12 -3.90
C ASN A 57 8.21 -22.65 -2.47
N LEU A 58 7.55 -22.01 -1.51
CA LEU A 58 7.59 -22.40 -0.10
C LEU A 58 6.74 -23.65 0.16
N THR A 59 7.27 -24.57 0.95
CA THR A 59 6.52 -25.72 1.51
C THR A 59 5.58 -25.27 2.62
N ASP A 60 4.60 -26.11 3.01
CA ASP A 60 3.70 -25.82 4.13
C ASP A 60 4.45 -25.62 5.46
N ALA A 61 5.53 -26.36 5.66
CA ALA A 61 6.38 -26.22 6.84
C ALA A 61 7.09 -24.85 6.87
N GLU A 62 7.65 -24.42 5.74
CA GLU A 62 8.29 -23.12 5.61
C GLU A 62 7.28 -21.97 5.72
N MET A 63 6.11 -22.08 5.09
CA MET A 63 5.04 -21.09 5.25
C MET A 63 4.66 -20.91 6.73
N LYS A 64 4.58 -22.01 7.49
CA LYS A 64 4.33 -21.97 8.93
C LYS A 64 5.50 -21.38 9.74
N GLN A 65 6.73 -21.70 9.35
CA GLN A 65 7.95 -21.16 9.97
C GLN A 65 7.99 -19.63 9.80
N PHE A 66 7.81 -19.13 8.58
CA PHE A 66 7.91 -17.72 8.21
C PHE A 66 6.59 -16.93 8.35
N LYS A 67 5.57 -17.53 8.99
CA LYS A 67 4.27 -16.91 9.28
C LYS A 67 3.50 -16.44 8.04
N ILE A 68 3.76 -17.05 6.90
CA ILE A 68 3.12 -16.71 5.63
C ILE A 68 1.63 -17.03 5.68
N TRP A 69 0.81 -16.15 5.11
CA TRP A 69 -0.64 -16.35 5.06
C TRP A 69 -1.00 -17.28 3.91
N PRO A 70 -1.71 -18.39 4.18
CA PRO A 70 -2.19 -19.26 3.12
C PRO A 70 -3.03 -18.49 2.10
N GLN A 71 -2.77 -18.72 0.81
CA GLN A 71 -3.48 -18.07 -0.30
C GLN A 71 -3.33 -16.53 -0.35
N GLY A 72 -2.43 -15.94 0.45
CA GLY A 72 -2.30 -14.49 0.54
C GLY A 72 -3.55 -13.78 1.05
N VAL A 73 -4.40 -14.46 1.84
CA VAL A 73 -5.62 -13.87 2.41
C VAL A 73 -5.41 -13.55 3.89
N ILE A 74 -5.64 -12.30 4.26
CA ILE A 74 -5.46 -11.78 5.61
C ILE A 74 -6.78 -11.20 6.11
N PRO A 75 -7.57 -11.98 6.88
CA PRO A 75 -8.73 -11.45 7.57
C PRO A 75 -8.29 -10.45 8.64
N TYR A 76 -8.91 -9.29 8.70
CA TYR A 76 -8.61 -8.28 9.71
C TYR A 76 -9.86 -7.62 10.29
N LEU A 77 -9.72 -7.03 11.48
CA LEU A 77 -10.73 -6.17 12.09
C LEU A 77 -10.04 -4.96 12.71
N ILE A 78 -10.71 -3.81 12.69
CA ILE A 78 -10.24 -2.57 13.32
C ILE A 78 -11.10 -2.29 14.55
N ASP A 79 -10.47 -2.16 15.72
CA ASP A 79 -11.16 -1.86 16.97
C ASP A 79 -11.76 -0.44 16.92
N VAL A 80 -13.08 -0.34 16.85
CA VAL A 80 -13.80 0.94 16.74
C VAL A 80 -13.56 1.81 17.99
N ASP A 81 -13.41 1.20 19.16
CA ASP A 81 -13.17 1.92 20.42
C ASP A 81 -11.79 2.57 20.48
N SER A 82 -10.78 1.92 19.91
CA SER A 82 -9.42 2.46 19.79
C SER A 82 -9.34 3.63 18.79
N TYR A 83 -10.09 3.52 17.69
CA TYR A 83 -10.07 4.46 16.58
C TYR A 83 -11.47 5.03 16.34
N LYS A 84 -12.01 5.78 17.31
CA LYS A 84 -13.38 6.34 17.24
C LYS A 84 -13.57 7.25 16.02
N ASP A 85 -12.54 8.00 15.65
CA ASP A 85 -12.53 8.78 14.42
C ASP A 85 -12.51 7.85 13.19
N LYS A 86 -13.51 8.04 12.32
CA LYS A 86 -13.61 7.31 11.04
C LYS A 86 -12.39 7.55 10.15
N VAL A 87 -11.81 8.74 10.17
CA VAL A 87 -10.64 9.08 9.35
C VAL A 87 -9.47 8.16 9.68
N LEU A 88 -9.21 7.88 10.97
CA LEU A 88 -8.15 6.96 11.38
C LEU A 88 -8.39 5.54 10.87
N ARG A 89 -9.62 5.03 10.97
CA ARG A 89 -9.99 3.71 10.44
C ARG A 89 -9.82 3.67 8.92
N ASP A 90 -10.21 4.72 8.21
CA ASP A 90 -10.10 4.79 6.75
C ASP A 90 -8.64 4.89 6.29
N ARG A 91 -7.73 5.50 7.07
CA ARG A 91 -6.29 5.46 6.74
C ARG A 91 -5.75 4.04 6.74
N ILE A 92 -6.14 3.22 7.73
CA ILE A 92 -5.78 1.79 7.78
C ILE A 92 -6.36 1.08 6.55
N ARG A 93 -7.68 1.20 6.31
CA ARG A 93 -8.35 0.55 5.17
C ARG A 93 -7.74 0.91 3.83
N ASN A 94 -7.53 2.21 3.59
CA ASN A 94 -6.99 2.70 2.33
C ASN A 94 -5.58 2.17 2.09
N PHE A 95 -4.73 2.13 3.12
CA PHE A 95 -3.41 1.55 2.99
C PHE A 95 -3.46 0.04 2.68
N LEU A 96 -4.30 -0.73 3.37
CA LEU A 96 -4.46 -2.16 3.09
C LEU A 96 -5.00 -2.40 1.67
N ASN A 97 -5.89 -1.54 1.17
CA ASN A 97 -6.35 -1.57 -0.23
C ASN A 97 -5.23 -1.24 -1.23
N ASP A 98 -4.33 -0.30 -0.90
CA ASP A 98 -3.15 -0.01 -1.72
C ASP A 98 -2.25 -1.26 -1.81
N VAL A 99 -2.01 -1.93 -0.69
CA VAL A 99 -1.22 -3.18 -0.65
C VAL A 99 -1.86 -4.27 -1.51
N ASN A 100 -3.18 -4.45 -1.41
CA ASN A 100 -3.92 -5.41 -2.23
C ASN A 100 -3.69 -5.13 -3.73
N SER A 101 -3.78 -3.86 -4.12
CA SER A 101 -3.63 -3.41 -5.51
C SER A 101 -2.20 -3.59 -6.05
N LEU A 102 -1.18 -3.47 -5.19
CA LEU A 102 0.23 -3.55 -5.57
C LEU A 102 0.79 -5.00 -5.65
N THR A 103 0.20 -5.94 -4.92
CA THR A 103 0.84 -7.25 -4.63
C THR A 103 -0.02 -8.49 -4.85
N GLN A 104 -1.31 -8.35 -5.20
CA GLN A 104 -2.30 -9.47 -5.28
C GLN A 104 -2.68 -10.11 -3.94
N ILE A 105 -2.07 -9.67 -2.84
CA ILE A 105 -2.46 -10.02 -1.49
C ILE A 105 -3.89 -9.49 -1.21
N ASN A 106 -4.64 -10.15 -0.33
CA ASN A 106 -6.01 -9.78 -0.02
C ASN A 106 -6.21 -9.60 1.48
N PHE A 107 -6.08 -8.37 1.95
CA PHE A 107 -6.64 -7.96 3.23
C PHE A 107 -8.16 -7.84 3.13
N ILE A 108 -8.87 -8.56 4.01
CA ILE A 108 -10.34 -8.62 4.01
C ILE A 108 -10.85 -8.21 5.40
N GLU A 109 -11.63 -7.13 5.45
CA GLU A 109 -12.26 -6.69 6.70
C GLU A 109 -13.36 -7.66 7.12
N LEU A 110 -13.30 -8.09 8.38
CA LEU A 110 -14.31 -8.92 9.01
C LEU A 110 -15.42 -8.02 9.59
N PRO A 111 -16.69 -8.47 9.53
CA PRO A 111 -17.80 -7.75 10.17
C PRO A 111 -17.80 -7.90 11.70
N SER A 112 -17.19 -8.97 12.20
CA SER A 112 -17.10 -9.29 13.63
C SER A 112 -15.90 -10.23 13.87
N PRO A 113 -15.42 -10.36 15.12
CA PRO A 113 -14.44 -11.39 15.46
C PRO A 113 -14.95 -12.78 15.07
N PRO A 114 -14.06 -13.70 14.62
CA PRO A 114 -14.39 -15.11 14.48
C PRO A 114 -14.89 -15.70 15.80
N SER A 115 -15.80 -16.68 15.72
CA SER A 115 -16.38 -17.32 16.89
C SER A 115 -15.47 -18.39 17.52
N ASP A 116 -14.48 -18.86 16.77
CA ASP A 116 -13.51 -19.85 17.21
C ASP A 116 -12.14 -19.22 17.53
N ASN A 117 -11.33 -19.95 18.31
CA ASN A 117 -10.02 -19.48 18.77
C ASN A 117 -8.87 -19.81 17.81
N ASP A 118 -9.10 -20.64 16.78
CA ASP A 118 -8.05 -21.17 15.92
C ASP A 118 -7.90 -20.38 14.62
N THR A 119 -8.98 -19.78 14.13
CA THR A 119 -9.00 -18.91 12.96
C THR A 119 -7.95 -17.83 13.12
N ARG A 120 -7.03 -17.73 12.16
CA ARG A 120 -5.97 -16.72 12.13
C ARG A 120 -6.52 -15.42 11.56
N TRP A 121 -6.38 -14.31 12.28
CA TRP A 121 -6.80 -12.98 11.83
C TRP A 121 -5.99 -11.88 12.52
N VAL A 122 -6.05 -10.66 11.98
CA VAL A 122 -5.36 -9.48 12.51
C VAL A 122 -6.36 -8.56 13.21
N PHE A 123 -6.02 -8.10 14.41
CA PHE A 123 -6.83 -7.13 15.15
C PHE A 123 -6.03 -5.85 15.39
N PHE A 124 -6.37 -4.79 14.67
CA PHE A 124 -5.77 -3.47 14.86
C PHE A 124 -6.40 -2.80 16.07
N VAL A 125 -5.58 -2.39 17.04
CA VAL A 125 -6.06 -1.94 18.37
C VAL A 125 -5.15 -0.87 18.98
N ASN A 126 -5.71 0.05 19.76
CA ASN A 126 -5.00 1.09 20.52
C ASN A 126 -5.86 1.57 21.71
N ARG A 127 -6.33 0.64 22.55
CA ARG A 127 -7.23 0.95 23.68
C ARG A 127 -6.60 1.81 24.77
N GLN A 128 -5.26 1.87 24.79
CA GLN A 128 -4.50 2.70 25.72
C GLN A 128 -4.31 4.14 25.20
N GLY A 129 -4.73 4.46 23.98
CA GLY A 129 -4.57 5.79 23.41
C GLY A 129 -3.11 6.19 23.20
N LEU A 130 -2.25 5.22 22.84
CA LEU A 130 -0.83 5.45 22.61
C LEU A 130 -0.62 6.36 21.38
N LEU A 131 0.40 7.20 21.46
CA LEU A 131 0.86 7.99 20.31
C LEU A 131 1.80 7.16 19.42
N GLY A 132 2.79 6.49 20.03
CA GLY A 132 3.78 5.67 19.33
C GLY A 132 3.27 4.29 18.90
N CYS A 133 4.00 3.68 17.97
CA CYS A 133 3.68 2.39 17.37
C CYS A 133 4.15 1.23 18.24
N GLY A 134 3.48 0.08 18.11
CA GLY A 134 3.97 -1.16 18.70
C GLY A 134 5.26 -1.62 18.04
N ASP A 135 6.09 -2.35 18.79
CA ASP A 135 7.28 -2.99 18.22
C ASP A 135 6.84 -4.24 17.45
N HIS A 136 6.72 -4.11 16.13
CA HIS A 136 6.28 -5.19 15.26
C HIS A 136 7.49 -6.00 14.77
N SER A 137 7.45 -7.31 15.00
CA SER A 137 8.41 -8.27 14.44
C SER A 137 7.64 -9.49 13.96
N VAL A 138 8.09 -10.11 12.87
CA VAL A 138 7.52 -11.38 12.35
C VAL A 138 7.44 -12.44 13.46
N SER A 139 8.42 -12.47 14.38
CA SER A 139 8.44 -13.41 15.50
C SER A 139 7.27 -13.25 16.48
N ASN A 140 6.68 -12.06 16.54
CA ASN A 140 5.56 -11.76 17.45
C ASN A 140 4.22 -12.28 16.90
N PHE A 141 4.19 -12.71 15.63
CA PHE A 141 2.99 -13.17 14.94
C PHE A 141 2.81 -14.68 15.04
N THR A 142 1.56 -15.10 15.19
CA THR A 142 1.14 -16.51 15.32
C THR A 142 0.58 -17.01 14.00
N THR A 143 0.55 -18.34 13.80
CA THR A 143 -0.10 -18.95 12.63
C THR A 143 -1.56 -19.34 12.89
N LYS A 144 -2.09 -19.00 14.07
CA LYS A 144 -3.46 -19.32 14.52
C LYS A 144 -3.95 -18.27 15.51
N GLY A 145 -5.27 -18.10 15.59
CA GLY A 145 -5.90 -17.16 16.50
C GLY A 145 -5.65 -15.69 16.15
N VAL A 146 -6.01 -14.81 17.09
CA VAL A 146 -5.89 -13.36 16.93
C VAL A 146 -4.45 -12.88 17.02
N GLN A 147 -4.05 -12.02 16.09
CA GLN A 147 -2.78 -11.28 16.13
C GLN A 147 -3.09 -9.81 16.41
N HIS A 148 -2.75 -9.35 17.61
CA HIS A 148 -2.94 -7.97 18.01
C HIS A 148 -1.86 -7.08 17.39
N VAL A 149 -2.29 -6.01 16.72
CA VAL A 149 -1.40 -5.03 16.10
C VAL A 149 -1.73 -3.66 16.67
N THR A 150 -0.82 -3.16 17.50
CA THR A 150 -0.98 -1.87 18.16
C THR A 150 -0.47 -0.73 17.29
N LEU A 151 -1.38 0.10 16.79
CA LEU A 151 -1.03 1.31 16.03
C LEU A 151 -1.39 2.53 16.86
N GLY A 152 -0.37 3.21 17.36
CA GLY A 152 -0.54 4.53 17.96
C GLY A 152 -1.09 5.56 16.97
N TYR A 153 -1.60 6.67 17.47
CA TYR A 153 -2.19 7.71 16.61
C TYR A 153 -1.17 8.32 15.64
N ASP A 154 0.10 8.45 16.03
CA ASP A 154 1.14 9.02 15.18
C ASP A 154 1.54 8.05 14.04
N CYS A 155 1.38 6.75 14.25
CA CYS A 155 1.61 5.70 13.24
C CYS A 155 0.69 5.83 12.04
N LEU A 156 -0.45 6.49 12.23
CA LEU A 156 -1.44 6.74 11.19
C LEU A 156 -1.25 8.11 10.54
N SER A 157 -0.29 8.92 10.98
CA SER A 157 0.01 10.23 10.38
C SER A 157 0.81 10.11 9.08
N THR A 158 1.64 9.08 8.96
CA THR A 158 2.33 8.69 7.72
C THR A 158 1.98 7.25 7.36
N LYS A 159 2.30 6.82 6.14
CA LYS A 159 2.14 5.42 5.75
C LYS A 159 3.31 4.54 6.20
N ASN A 160 4.42 5.09 6.71
CA ASN A 160 5.65 4.31 6.92
C ASN A 160 5.54 3.35 8.10
N ASP A 161 5.10 3.80 9.28
CA ASP A 161 4.93 2.89 10.43
C ASP A 161 3.82 1.86 10.18
N LEU A 162 2.76 2.24 9.47
CA LEU A 162 1.73 1.29 9.05
C LEU A 162 2.28 0.27 8.04
N ALA A 163 3.13 0.70 7.12
CA ALA A 163 3.82 -0.18 6.17
C ALA A 163 4.78 -1.15 6.88
N GLU A 164 5.54 -0.70 7.89
CA GLU A 164 6.38 -1.54 8.75
C GLU A 164 5.56 -2.64 9.43
N ALA A 165 4.42 -2.27 10.03
CA ALA A 165 3.51 -3.22 10.67
C ALA A 165 2.97 -4.24 9.66
N VAL A 166 2.56 -3.79 8.47
CA VAL A 166 2.02 -4.64 7.41
C VAL A 166 3.08 -5.59 6.84
N LEU A 167 4.31 -5.14 6.63
CA LEU A 167 5.42 -6.01 6.24
C LEU A 167 5.64 -7.13 7.25
N SER A 168 5.61 -6.80 8.54
CA SER A 168 5.74 -7.78 9.61
C SER A 168 4.56 -8.77 9.66
N ILE A 169 3.32 -8.30 9.49
CA ILE A 169 2.12 -9.15 9.37
C ILE A 169 2.27 -10.15 8.22
N LEU A 170 2.85 -9.71 7.11
CA LEU A 170 3.01 -10.50 5.88
C LEU A 170 4.24 -11.41 5.88
N GLY A 171 5.05 -11.39 6.95
CA GLY A 171 6.21 -12.27 7.12
C GLY A 171 7.52 -11.72 6.54
N VAL A 172 7.59 -10.43 6.21
CA VAL A 172 8.83 -9.77 5.79
C VAL A 172 9.56 -9.26 7.04
N PRO A 173 10.75 -9.80 7.38
CA PRO A 173 11.56 -9.27 8.48
C PRO A 173 12.08 -7.88 8.14
N ALA A 174 12.37 -7.08 9.16
CA ALA A 174 12.77 -5.70 8.96
C ALA A 174 14.12 -5.61 8.21
N GLN A 175 14.25 -4.63 7.31
CA GLN A 175 15.43 -4.52 6.45
C GLN A 175 16.74 -4.40 7.23
N HIS A 176 16.72 -3.64 8.33
CA HIS A 176 17.88 -3.46 9.19
C HIS A 176 18.24 -4.74 9.99
N ASN A 177 17.45 -5.81 9.89
CA ASN A 177 17.79 -7.14 10.42
C ASN A 177 18.41 -8.07 9.36
N ALA A 178 18.61 -7.62 8.12
CA ALA A 178 19.22 -8.43 7.07
C ALA A 178 20.59 -9.02 7.52
N PRO A 179 20.90 -10.28 7.15
CA PRO A 179 22.16 -10.93 7.53
C PRO A 179 23.41 -10.15 7.10
N ASP A 180 23.32 -9.48 5.96
CA ASP A 180 24.40 -8.73 5.32
C ASP A 180 24.35 -7.22 5.59
N ARG A 181 23.42 -6.75 6.43
CA ARG A 181 23.26 -5.32 6.76
C ARG A 181 24.56 -4.64 7.15
N ASP A 182 25.50 -5.37 7.77
CA ASP A 182 26.73 -4.80 8.31
C ASP A 182 27.68 -4.36 7.17
N LYS A 183 27.37 -4.66 5.90
CA LYS A 183 28.00 -4.06 4.73
C LYS A 183 27.52 -2.62 4.47
N TYR A 184 26.30 -2.30 4.88
CA TYR A 184 25.55 -1.09 4.52
C TYR A 184 25.41 -0.11 5.69
N ILE A 185 25.19 -0.64 6.90
CA ILE A 185 24.94 0.11 8.11
C ILE A 185 25.83 -0.35 9.27
N GLU A 186 25.97 0.49 10.28
CA GLU A 186 26.53 0.19 11.60
C GLU A 186 25.41 0.35 12.64
N VAL A 187 25.17 -0.69 13.44
CA VAL A 187 24.28 -0.64 14.60
C VAL A 187 25.09 -0.27 15.83
N VAL A 188 24.82 0.90 16.42
CA VAL A 188 25.56 1.44 17.57
C VAL A 188 24.84 1.02 18.87
N THR A 189 25.11 -0.20 19.33
CA THR A 189 24.40 -0.84 20.46
C THR A 189 24.38 -0.01 21.75
N ASP A 190 25.43 0.78 22.01
CA ASP A 190 25.52 1.63 23.20
C ASP A 190 24.49 2.77 23.23
N ASN A 191 23.96 3.17 22.07
CA ASN A 191 22.92 4.19 21.99
C ASN A 191 21.50 3.62 22.07
N ILE A 192 21.33 2.29 21.99
CA ILE A 192 20.03 1.63 21.94
C ILE A 192 19.49 1.45 23.36
N ASN A 193 18.20 1.74 23.56
CA ASN A 193 17.49 1.38 24.79
C ASN A 193 17.67 -0.13 25.08
N PRO A 194 18.22 -0.52 26.25
CA PRO A 194 18.49 -1.92 26.58
C PRO A 194 17.30 -2.86 26.32
N ASP A 195 16.08 -2.42 26.62
CA ASP A 195 14.86 -3.21 26.47
C ASP A 195 14.44 -3.39 25.01
N LYS A 196 15.05 -2.64 24.08
CA LYS A 196 14.75 -2.64 22.64
C LYS A 196 15.86 -3.26 21.79
N ARG A 197 16.99 -3.67 22.40
CA ARG A 197 18.14 -4.24 21.67
C ARG A 197 17.79 -5.46 20.83
N TYR A 198 16.83 -6.27 21.29
CA TYR A 198 16.40 -7.46 20.56
C TYR A 198 15.84 -7.16 19.17
N LEU A 199 15.27 -5.96 18.96
CA LEU A 199 14.75 -5.51 17.67
C LEU A 199 15.86 -5.29 16.63
N PHE A 200 17.11 -5.14 17.06
CA PHE A 200 18.26 -4.93 16.17
C PHE A 200 19.04 -6.24 15.91
N ASN A 201 18.56 -7.39 16.36
CA ASN A 201 19.21 -8.67 16.12
C ASN A 201 19.14 -9.03 14.62
N LYS A 202 20.22 -9.57 14.05
CA LYS A 202 20.16 -10.07 12.67
C LYS A 202 19.24 -11.28 12.60
N VAL A 203 18.50 -11.39 11.50
CA VAL A 203 17.91 -12.65 11.08
C VAL A 203 19.06 -13.60 10.70
N ASN A 204 18.93 -14.88 11.04
CA ASN A 204 19.92 -15.86 10.60
C ASN A 204 19.91 -15.95 9.07
N ASP A 205 21.09 -16.16 8.49
CA ASP A 205 21.25 -16.24 7.03
C ASP A 205 20.31 -17.26 6.36
N LYS A 206 20.18 -18.44 6.98
CA LYS A 206 19.26 -19.51 6.55
C LYS A 206 17.77 -19.16 6.63
N ASP A 207 17.41 -18.18 7.47
CA ASP A 207 16.03 -17.77 7.71
C ASP A 207 15.69 -16.48 6.91
N TRP A 208 16.64 -15.96 6.13
CA TRP A 208 16.45 -14.82 5.24
C TRP A 208 16.13 -15.29 3.82
N LEU A 209 14.95 -14.95 3.31
CA LEU A 209 14.47 -15.43 2.00
C LEU A 209 14.83 -14.51 0.83
N PHE A 210 15.43 -13.35 1.10
CA PHE A 210 15.57 -12.26 0.14
C PHE A 210 17.02 -12.04 -0.32
N HIS A 211 17.85 -13.09 -0.34
CA HIS A 211 19.26 -13.02 -0.74
C HIS A 211 19.50 -12.49 -2.17
N LYS A 212 18.48 -12.54 -3.03
CA LYS A 212 18.53 -12.03 -4.41
C LYS A 212 18.07 -10.58 -4.56
N ALA A 213 17.58 -9.97 -3.48
CA ALA A 213 17.16 -8.57 -3.48
C ALA A 213 18.27 -7.71 -2.87
N ASP A 214 18.55 -6.56 -3.50
CA ASP A 214 19.51 -5.60 -2.99
C ASP A 214 19.07 -5.01 -1.64
N TYR A 215 20.04 -4.49 -0.87
CA TYR A 215 19.74 -3.82 0.38
C TYR A 215 18.96 -2.53 0.15
N ASP A 216 17.77 -2.44 0.73
CA ASP A 216 16.81 -1.39 0.45
C ASP A 216 16.76 -0.33 1.56
N PHE A 217 17.53 0.75 1.42
CA PHE A 217 17.54 1.88 2.37
C PHE A 217 16.21 2.63 2.45
N GLU A 218 15.33 2.43 1.46
CA GLU A 218 14.03 3.07 1.35
C GLU A 218 12.89 2.19 1.88
N SER A 219 13.17 0.94 2.26
CA SER A 219 12.19 0.04 2.85
C SER A 219 11.51 0.69 4.06
N ALA A 220 10.18 0.59 4.12
CA ALA A 220 9.42 1.05 5.28
C ALA A 220 9.83 0.35 6.58
N SER A 221 10.41 -0.85 6.47
CA SER A 221 10.91 -1.62 7.61
C SER A 221 12.38 -1.33 7.97
N HIS A 222 13.04 -0.43 7.24
CA HIS A 222 14.35 0.05 7.63
C HIS A 222 14.18 1.08 8.74
N PHE A 223 14.66 0.79 9.95
CA PHE A 223 14.58 1.76 11.04
C PHE A 223 15.31 3.06 10.72
N ASP A 224 14.69 4.16 11.17
CA ASP A 224 15.34 5.47 11.19
C ASP A 224 16.59 5.46 12.06
N THR A 225 17.51 6.36 11.74
CA THR A 225 18.83 6.49 12.39
C THR A 225 18.78 6.65 13.92
N HIS A 226 17.66 7.13 14.48
CA HIS A 226 17.50 7.36 15.92
C HIS A 226 16.43 6.48 16.58
N LYS A 227 15.84 5.51 15.85
CA LYS A 227 14.79 4.64 16.39
C LYS A 227 15.32 3.92 17.64
N HIS A 228 14.52 3.93 18.71
CA HIS A 228 14.85 3.37 20.03
C HIS A 228 16.13 3.89 20.69
N SER A 229 16.56 5.12 20.36
CA SER A 229 17.69 5.75 21.04
C SER A 229 17.39 6.00 22.53
N ALA A 230 18.34 5.65 23.39
CA ALA A 230 18.27 5.91 24.83
C ALA A 230 18.84 7.28 25.22
N ASN A 231 19.65 7.88 24.35
CA ASN A 231 20.49 9.04 24.67
C ASN A 231 20.44 10.14 23.61
N GLY A 232 19.47 10.06 22.68
CA GLY A 232 19.30 11.00 21.58
C GLY A 232 20.35 10.90 20.47
N LYS A 233 21.31 9.97 20.55
CA LYS A 233 22.31 9.71 19.51
C LYS A 233 21.82 8.62 18.55
N ALA A 234 22.35 8.61 17.34
CA ALA A 234 22.00 7.64 16.32
C ALA A 234 22.27 6.19 16.77
N THR A 235 21.27 5.33 16.64
CA THR A 235 21.34 3.87 16.84
C THR A 235 21.75 3.14 15.57
N ILE A 236 21.49 3.72 14.40
CA ILE A 236 21.93 3.22 13.10
C ILE A 236 22.69 4.33 12.36
N ARG A 237 23.86 3.98 11.82
CA ARG A 237 24.66 4.84 10.93
C ARG A 237 24.79 4.19 9.56
N ILE A 238 24.52 4.94 8.50
CA ILE A 238 24.77 4.49 7.13
C ILE A 238 26.25 4.67 6.81
N LYS A 239 26.86 3.66 6.21
CA LYS A 239 28.29 3.66 5.89
C LYS A 239 28.62 4.54 4.70
N ASP A 240 27.78 4.54 3.67
CA ASP A 240 27.90 5.46 2.54
C ASP A 240 27.29 6.82 2.88
N LYS A 241 28.13 7.85 2.91
CA LYS A 241 27.73 9.22 3.24
C LYS A 241 26.88 9.89 2.15
N ASN A 242 26.88 9.34 0.94
CA ASN A 242 26.05 9.85 -0.16
C ASN A 242 24.62 9.32 -0.08
N LEU A 243 24.38 8.27 0.71
CA LEU A 243 23.06 7.68 0.93
C LEU A 243 22.44 8.25 2.21
N LYS A 244 21.12 8.45 2.18
CA LYS A 244 20.33 8.84 3.36
C LYS A 244 19.41 7.69 3.75
N SER A 245 19.15 7.58 5.05
CA SER A 245 18.13 6.65 5.59
C SER A 245 16.79 7.22 5.25
N GLN A 246 15.89 6.42 4.65
CA GLN A 246 14.52 6.76 4.28
C GLN A 246 14.33 8.18 3.70
N SER A 247 13.98 8.27 2.42
CA SER A 247 13.48 9.54 1.90
C SER A 247 12.22 9.95 2.66
N THR A 248 12.16 11.19 3.17
CA THR A 248 10.94 11.78 3.76
C THR A 248 9.80 11.89 2.74
N GLU A 249 10.09 11.65 1.46
CA GLU A 249 9.12 11.62 0.37
C GLU A 249 8.48 10.23 0.18
N ASN A 250 9.08 9.18 0.73
CA ASN A 250 8.51 7.83 0.66
C ASN A 250 7.42 7.70 1.71
N ASN A 251 6.20 7.53 1.21
CA ASN A 251 4.98 7.39 2.01
C ASN A 251 4.40 5.99 1.76
N GLY A 252 4.93 4.98 2.46
CA GLY A 252 4.47 3.60 2.39
C GLY A 252 5.55 2.63 1.94
N LEU A 253 5.16 1.61 1.17
CA LEU A 253 6.06 0.54 0.71
C LEU A 253 7.01 1.03 -0.38
N SER A 254 8.29 0.67 -0.27
CA SER A 254 9.26 0.86 -1.35
C SER A 254 9.03 -0.15 -2.50
N SER A 255 9.73 0.05 -3.61
CA SER A 255 9.77 -0.95 -4.68
C SER A 255 10.38 -2.29 -4.22
N GLY A 256 11.40 -2.24 -3.35
CA GLY A 256 12.02 -3.40 -2.73
C GLY A 256 11.08 -4.14 -1.77
N ASP A 257 10.23 -3.43 -1.03
CA ASP A 257 9.19 -4.01 -0.18
C ASP A 257 8.16 -4.77 -1.03
N VAL A 258 7.66 -4.13 -2.10
CA VAL A 258 6.73 -4.76 -3.05
C VAL A 258 7.35 -5.98 -3.72
N LEU A 259 8.65 -5.91 -4.06
CA LEU A 259 9.40 -7.04 -4.62
C LEU A 259 9.41 -8.23 -3.64
N LYS A 260 9.76 -8.01 -2.37
CA LYS A 260 9.78 -9.06 -1.34
C LYS A 260 8.39 -9.68 -1.12
N LEU A 261 7.33 -8.87 -1.13
CA LEU A 261 5.96 -9.38 -1.04
C LEU A 261 5.60 -10.26 -2.24
N LYS A 262 5.97 -9.87 -3.45
CA LYS A 262 5.80 -10.69 -4.65
C LYS A 262 6.61 -12.00 -4.58
N MET A 263 7.83 -11.93 -4.04
CA MET A 263 8.65 -13.13 -3.78
C MET A 263 7.94 -14.10 -2.83
N LEU A 264 7.31 -13.62 -1.77
CA LEU A 264 6.60 -14.50 -0.84
C LEU A 264 5.29 -15.06 -1.42
N TYR A 265 4.47 -14.23 -2.08
CA TYR A 265 3.06 -14.55 -2.30
C TYR A 265 2.69 -14.96 -3.73
N ASN A 266 3.45 -14.61 -4.78
CA ASN A 266 3.03 -14.87 -6.15
C ASN A 266 2.84 -16.37 -6.44
N SER A 267 3.76 -17.23 -6.00
CA SER A 267 3.65 -18.68 -6.17
C SER A 267 2.58 -19.32 -5.27
N ILE A 268 2.16 -18.63 -4.21
CA ILE A 268 1.12 -19.12 -3.29
C ILE A 268 -0.27 -18.81 -3.87
N ILE A 269 -0.43 -17.63 -4.47
CA ILE A 269 -1.68 -17.16 -5.05
C ILE A 269 -1.96 -17.85 -6.41
N SER A 270 -0.94 -17.99 -7.26
CA SER A 270 -1.07 -18.61 -8.60
C SER A 270 -1.49 -20.07 -8.58
N LYS A 271 -1.08 -20.86 -7.58
CA LYS A 271 -1.44 -22.29 -7.41
C LYS A 271 -2.95 -22.55 -7.27
N LYS A 272 -3.76 -21.50 -7.12
CA LYS A 272 -5.21 -21.63 -6.90
C LYS A 272 -6.06 -20.69 -7.74
N THR A 273 -5.54 -20.10 -8.82
CA THR A 273 -6.45 -19.64 -9.87
C THR A 273 -7.16 -20.89 -10.38
N PRO A 274 -8.48 -21.07 -10.16
CA PRO A 274 -9.16 -22.25 -10.65
C PRO A 274 -8.94 -22.28 -12.15
N SER A 275 -8.64 -23.45 -12.71
CA SER A 275 -8.56 -23.56 -14.17
C SER A 275 -9.87 -23.02 -14.77
N LEU A 276 -9.82 -22.48 -15.99
CA LEU A 276 -11.04 -21.97 -16.65
C LEU A 276 -12.17 -23.02 -16.65
N ASP A 277 -11.80 -24.31 -16.68
CA ASP A 277 -12.71 -25.46 -16.64
C ASP A 277 -13.28 -25.75 -15.24
N GLU A 278 -12.55 -25.47 -14.16
CA GLU A 278 -13.10 -25.48 -12.79
C GLU A 278 -14.01 -24.28 -12.55
N CYS A 279 -13.63 -23.10 -13.05
CA CYS A 279 -14.48 -21.90 -13.04
C CYS A 279 -15.82 -22.15 -13.73
N ARG A 280 -15.83 -22.78 -14.91
CA ARG A 280 -17.05 -23.15 -15.64
C ARG A 280 -17.95 -24.12 -14.90
N LYS A 281 -17.40 -24.98 -14.03
CA LYS A 281 -18.18 -25.92 -13.21
C LYS A 281 -18.83 -25.27 -11.99
N LEU A 282 -18.30 -24.12 -11.55
CA LEU A 282 -18.81 -23.38 -10.39
C LEU A 282 -19.99 -22.45 -10.76
N PHE A 283 -20.17 -22.15 -12.05
CA PHE A 283 -21.32 -21.41 -12.56
C PHE A 283 -22.20 -22.33 -13.40
N PHE A 284 -23.36 -22.71 -12.88
CA PHE A 284 -24.41 -23.29 -13.73
C PHE A 284 -24.92 -22.19 -14.67
N HIS A 285 -25.01 -22.47 -15.97
CA HIS A 285 -25.81 -21.65 -16.87
C HIS A 285 -27.22 -21.59 -16.29
N GLY A 286 -27.62 -20.43 -15.76
CA GLY A 286 -29.00 -20.23 -15.32
C GLY A 286 -29.91 -20.54 -16.50
N THR A 287 -30.78 -21.55 -16.36
CA THR A 287 -31.70 -22.02 -17.41
C THR A 287 -32.86 -21.06 -17.68
N THR A 288 -32.65 -19.75 -17.49
CA THR A 288 -33.69 -18.73 -17.66
C THR A 288 -33.24 -17.65 -18.64
N LEU A 289 -32.81 -18.04 -19.83
CA LEU A 289 -32.85 -17.18 -21.02
C LEU A 289 -33.26 -17.98 -22.27
N ASN A 290 -34.29 -18.83 -22.15
CA ASN A 290 -35.09 -19.18 -23.32
C ASN A 290 -36.18 -18.12 -23.52
N LYS A 291 -35.79 -17.00 -24.15
CA LYS A 291 -36.71 -16.27 -25.03
C LYS A 291 -35.94 -15.41 -26.03
N GLN A 292 -35.90 -15.95 -27.24
CA GLN A 292 -35.74 -15.29 -28.54
C GLN A 292 -34.35 -14.77 -28.89
N GLU A 293 -33.51 -15.69 -29.39
CA GLU A 293 -32.63 -15.34 -30.51
C GLU A 293 -33.53 -15.04 -31.72
N LYS A 294 -33.61 -13.76 -32.11
CA LYS A 294 -33.99 -13.40 -33.47
C LYS A 294 -32.72 -13.33 -34.31
N PRO A 295 -32.72 -13.87 -35.54
CA PRO A 295 -31.55 -13.82 -36.41
C PRO A 295 -31.21 -12.36 -36.74
N LEU A 296 -29.91 -12.08 -36.71
CA LEU A 296 -29.31 -10.82 -37.13
C LEU A 296 -29.54 -10.64 -38.62
N ASN A 297 -30.59 -9.92 -39.01
CA ASN A 297 -30.74 -9.32 -40.35
C ASN A 297 -31.51 -8.00 -40.24
N ASP A 298 -31.00 -7.00 -40.95
CA ASP A 298 -31.53 -5.66 -41.23
C ASP A 298 -31.64 -4.66 -40.07
N ILE A 299 -30.53 -3.97 -39.78
CA ILE A 299 -30.57 -2.60 -39.24
C ILE A 299 -30.52 -1.62 -40.43
N THR A 300 -31.67 -1.39 -41.07
CA THR A 300 -31.90 -0.13 -41.78
C THR A 300 -32.45 0.90 -40.79
N SER A 301 -31.65 1.93 -40.54
CA SER A 301 -32.02 3.28 -40.09
C SER A 301 -33.22 3.42 -39.12
N VAL A 302 -32.94 3.61 -37.83
CA VAL A 302 -33.82 4.39 -36.95
C VAL A 302 -32.99 5.38 -36.15
N ASN A 303 -33.11 6.65 -36.53
CA ASN A 303 -32.68 7.81 -35.76
C ASN A 303 -33.39 7.81 -34.40
N LYS A 304 -32.63 7.67 -33.30
CA LYS A 304 -33.01 8.22 -32.01
C LYS A 304 -31.82 8.92 -31.36
N THR A 305 -32.03 10.21 -31.19
CA THR A 305 -31.22 11.21 -30.51
C THR A 305 -30.82 10.76 -29.10
N VAL A 306 -29.52 10.54 -28.89
CA VAL A 306 -28.93 10.46 -27.55
C VAL A 306 -28.72 11.89 -27.04
N LYS A 307 -29.39 12.24 -25.94
CA LYS A 307 -29.08 13.46 -25.19
C LYS A 307 -27.68 13.33 -24.60
N VAL A 308 -26.71 13.97 -25.25
CA VAL A 308 -25.37 14.20 -24.71
C VAL A 308 -25.49 15.25 -23.61
N TYR A 309 -25.24 14.86 -22.35
CA TYR A 309 -25.00 15.82 -21.28
C TYR A 309 -23.68 16.52 -21.57
N LYS A 310 -23.78 17.78 -22.02
CA LYS A 310 -22.62 18.65 -22.24
C LYS A 310 -21.91 18.91 -20.92
N GLN A 311 -20.59 18.73 -20.94
CA GLN A 311 -19.66 19.18 -19.92
C GLN A 311 -19.98 20.63 -19.52
N LEU A 312 -20.20 20.86 -18.22
CA LEU A 312 -20.38 22.19 -17.64
C LEU A 312 -19.06 22.95 -17.73
N LYS A 313 -19.09 24.09 -18.43
CA LYS A 313 -17.97 25.03 -18.50
C LYS A 313 -17.89 25.84 -17.19
N PRO A 314 -16.68 26.15 -16.67
CA PRO A 314 -16.54 27.04 -15.54
C PRO A 314 -17.02 28.45 -15.89
N ILE A 315 -17.83 29.06 -15.03
CA ILE A 315 -18.28 30.45 -15.16
C ILE A 315 -17.17 31.36 -14.62
N ILE A 316 -16.44 32.02 -15.52
CA ILE A 316 -15.53 33.12 -15.19
C ILE A 316 -16.35 34.40 -15.14
N LYS A 317 -16.64 34.94 -13.95
CA LYS A 317 -17.13 36.33 -13.82
C LYS A 317 -15.93 37.29 -13.87
N LYS A 318 -15.86 38.09 -14.94
CA LYS A 318 -14.94 39.24 -15.04
C LYS A 318 -15.27 40.25 -13.94
N VAL A 319 -14.28 40.59 -13.11
CA VAL A 319 -14.36 41.74 -12.19
C VAL A 319 -13.72 42.94 -12.90
N ASN A 320 -14.51 43.98 -13.14
CA ASN A 320 -14.01 45.25 -13.67
C ASN A 320 -13.09 45.93 -12.65
N SER A 321 -11.96 46.41 -13.17
CA SER A 321 -10.90 47.09 -12.44
C SER A 321 -11.34 48.46 -11.93
N ASN A 322 -11.11 48.74 -10.66
CA ASN A 322 -10.76 50.09 -10.20
C ASN A 322 -9.72 50.04 -9.07
N LYS A 323 -8.57 50.65 -9.38
CA LYS A 323 -7.49 51.21 -8.54
C LYS A 323 -6.98 50.47 -7.27
N LYS A 324 -5.66 50.26 -7.32
CA LYS A 324 -4.62 50.28 -6.26
C LYS A 324 -4.66 49.17 -5.18
N GLY A 325 -3.81 48.17 -5.42
CA GLY A 325 -2.86 47.62 -4.45
C GLY A 325 -3.42 46.83 -3.25
N LYS A 326 -3.46 45.50 -3.38
CA LYS A 326 -3.11 44.48 -2.36
C LYS A 326 -3.41 43.06 -2.91
N LYS A 327 -2.57 42.08 -2.54
CA LYS A 327 -2.65 40.65 -2.94
C LYS A 327 -4.02 40.04 -2.62
N LYS A 328 -4.53 39.15 -3.48
CA LYS A 328 -5.77 38.36 -3.26
C LYS A 328 -5.43 36.88 -3.06
N GLU A 329 -5.86 36.31 -1.94
CA GLU A 329 -6.05 34.86 -1.74
C GLU A 329 -7.45 34.46 -2.22
N LEU A 330 -7.59 33.24 -2.75
CA LEU A 330 -8.85 32.69 -3.26
C LEU A 330 -9.35 31.61 -2.30
N TYR A 331 -10.56 31.78 -1.76
CA TYR A 331 -11.27 30.73 -1.00
C TYR A 331 -12.45 30.21 -1.83
N ILE A 332 -12.64 28.89 -1.86
CA ILE A 332 -13.77 28.22 -2.51
C ILE A 332 -14.65 27.63 -1.39
N ASN A 333 -15.85 28.18 -1.20
CA ASN A 333 -16.89 27.57 -0.37
C ASN A 333 -17.96 26.96 -1.27
N PHE A 334 -18.41 25.75 -0.93
CA PHE A 334 -19.59 25.12 -1.51
C PHE A 334 -20.73 25.25 -0.49
N SER A 335 -21.82 25.92 -0.88
CA SER A 335 -23.05 26.00 -0.11
C SER A 335 -24.19 25.40 -0.94
N ASP A 336 -24.85 24.38 -0.42
CA ASP A 336 -26.14 23.88 -0.91
C ASP A 336 -27.26 24.70 -0.26
N GLU A 337 -28.13 25.29 -1.08
CA GLU A 337 -29.42 25.83 -0.64
C GLU A 337 -30.56 25.16 -1.41
N THR A 338 -31.44 24.50 -0.67
CA THR A 338 -32.86 24.40 -1.02
C THR A 338 -33.69 24.74 0.23
N HIS A 339 -34.35 25.89 0.19
CA HIS A 339 -35.38 26.39 1.12
C HIS A 339 -36.65 25.49 1.10
N THR A 340 -37.48 25.40 2.15
CA THR A 340 -38.41 26.46 2.63
C THR A 340 -38.88 26.29 4.10
N PRO A 341 -39.51 27.34 4.71
CA PRO A 341 -39.58 27.55 6.16
C PRO A 341 -40.96 27.29 6.80
N VAL A 342 -40.97 27.03 8.12
CA VAL A 342 -42.12 27.27 9.02
C VAL A 342 -41.58 27.73 10.40
N SER A 343 -42.35 28.60 11.03
CA SER A 343 -42.07 29.59 12.08
C SER A 343 -42.25 29.13 13.53
N GLU A 344 -41.82 30.04 14.43
CA GLU A 344 -42.21 30.29 15.83
C GLU A 344 -41.37 29.69 16.99
N ASP A 345 -40.57 30.59 17.57
CA ASP A 345 -40.52 31.02 18.98
C ASP A 345 -40.32 29.98 20.10
N SER A 346 -39.14 30.05 20.76
CA SER A 346 -38.96 30.75 22.05
C SER A 346 -37.77 30.20 22.85
N ASP A 347 -37.07 31.14 23.46
CA ASP A 347 -36.08 31.12 24.55
C ASP A 347 -35.88 29.81 25.35
N TYR A 348 -34.63 29.48 25.69
CA TYR A 348 -34.16 29.48 27.10
C TYR A 348 -32.66 29.21 27.23
N GLN A 349 -32.13 29.72 28.35
CA GLN A 349 -30.76 30.09 28.65
C GLN A 349 -29.75 28.95 28.88
N SER A 350 -28.48 29.32 28.66
CA SER A 350 -27.27 28.72 29.18
C SER A 350 -27.15 28.83 30.71
N HIS A 351 -26.84 27.73 31.39
CA HIS A 351 -26.21 27.74 32.70
C HIS A 351 -24.97 26.85 32.71
N SER A 352 -23.83 27.53 32.79
CA SER A 352 -22.59 27.08 33.43
C SER A 352 -22.82 26.97 34.93
N ASN A 353 -22.42 25.87 35.54
CA ASN A 353 -22.04 25.85 36.95
C ASN A 353 -20.75 25.02 37.08
N ASP A 354 -19.71 25.72 37.50
CA ASP A 354 -18.60 25.20 38.28
C ASP A 354 -19.13 24.53 39.55
N ASP A 355 -18.47 23.48 40.02
CA ASP A 355 -18.29 23.23 41.45
C ASP A 355 -17.12 22.26 41.68
N ASP A 356 -16.10 22.80 42.36
CA ASP A 356 -15.00 22.14 43.02
C ASP A 356 -15.49 21.09 44.03
N ILE A 357 -14.91 19.87 44.05
CA ILE A 357 -14.67 19.12 45.29
C ILE A 357 -13.36 18.32 45.20
N ASN A 358 -12.37 18.78 45.97
CA ASN A 358 -11.21 18.03 46.43
C ASN A 358 -11.62 16.88 47.37
N HIS A 359 -10.98 15.71 47.27
CA HIS A 359 -10.66 14.90 48.46
C HIS A 359 -9.44 13.98 48.24
N TYR A 360 -8.42 14.26 49.07
CA TYR A 360 -7.36 13.43 49.67
C TYR A 360 -6.53 12.45 48.84
#